data_AF-A0A959FHH0-F1
#
_entry.id   AF-A0A959FHH0-F1
#
_cell.length_a   1.000
_cell.length_b   1.000
_cell.length_c   1.000
_cell.angle_alpha   90.00
_cell.angle_beta   90.00
_cell.angle_gamma   90.00
#
_symmetry.space_group_name_H-M   'P 1'
#
loop_
_entity.id
_entity.type
_entity.pdbx_description
1 polymer ?
#
loop_
_entity_poly.entity_id
_entity_poly.type
_entity_poly.pdbx_seq_one_letter_code
_entity_poly.pdbx_strand_id
1 'polypeptide(L)'
;MLLFTLYHNGHEIAVHNSWKGQETVYYDGQMMASAYSVMGKLHEFSVREADEEVTYQVQLGLHHLGVRANVWRNGSPLFIGLPTGENASFRERKEEWYV
;
A
#
# COMPACT_ATOMS: atom_id res chain seq x y z
N MET A 1 4.84 6.81 -13.47
CA MET A 1 4.02 5.87 -14.24
C MET A 1 2.95 5.32 -13.32
N LEU A 2 1.68 5.37 -13.72
CA LEU A 2 0.60 4.74 -12.96
C LEU A 2 0.77 3.22 -13.05
N LEU A 3 0.75 2.54 -11.89
CA LEU A 3 0.76 1.08 -11.82
C LEU A 3 -0.67 0.55 -11.79
N PHE A 4 -1.47 1.02 -10.83
CA PHE A 4 -2.88 0.67 -10.71
C PHE A 4 -3.63 1.74 -9.91
N THR A 5 -4.94 1.69 -10.04
CA THR A 5 -5.88 2.45 -9.23
C THR A 5 -6.90 1.48 -8.64
N LEU A 6 -7.23 1.67 -7.36
CA LEU A 6 -8.27 0.96 -6.64
C LEU A 6 -9.34 1.96 -6.21
N TYR A 7 -10.60 1.69 -6.53
CA TYR A 7 -11.73 2.45 -6.01
C TYR A 7 -12.44 1.64 -4.93
N HIS A 8 -12.62 2.23 -3.75
CA HIS A 8 -13.31 1.59 -2.63
C HIS A 8 -14.06 2.65 -1.82
N ASN A 9 -15.34 2.39 -1.48
CA ASN A 9 -16.20 3.32 -0.74
C ASN A 9 -16.25 4.75 -1.31
N GLY A 10 -16.15 4.90 -2.63
CA GLY A 10 -16.16 6.22 -3.28
C GLY A 10 -14.83 6.97 -3.22
N HIS A 11 -13.78 6.36 -2.65
CA HIS A 11 -12.43 6.92 -2.59
C HIS A 11 -11.49 6.22 -3.57
N GLU A 12 -10.52 6.97 -4.07
CA GLU A 12 -9.49 6.52 -4.99
C GLU A 12 -8.17 6.30 -4.27
N ILE A 13 -7.55 5.14 -4.50
CA ILE A 13 -6.15 4.87 -4.14
C ILE A 13 -5.38 4.61 -5.41
N ALA A 14 -4.50 5.54 -5.79
CA ALA A 14 -3.66 5.43 -6.97
C ALA A 14 -2.20 5.19 -6.59
N VAL A 15 -1.57 4.22 -7.23
CA VAL A 15 -0.18 3.87 -6.96
C VAL A 15 0.68 4.08 -8.19
N HIS A 16 1.72 4.88 -8.01
CA HIS A 16 2.64 5.28 -9.04
C HIS A 16 4.04 4.74 -8.74
N ASN A 17 4.80 4.45 -9.80
CA ASN A 17 6.23 4.20 -9.73
C ASN A 17 6.96 5.03 -10.79
N SER A 18 8.12 5.56 -10.44
CA SER A 18 9.00 6.27 -11.38
C SER A 18 10.05 5.31 -11.94
N TRP A 19 10.58 5.62 -13.12
CA TRP A 19 11.71 4.87 -13.70
C TRP A 19 12.90 4.71 -12.73
N LYS A 20 13.07 5.65 -11.79
CA LYS A 20 14.13 5.61 -10.77
C LYS A 20 13.76 4.81 -9.51
N GLY A 21 12.66 4.06 -9.53
CA GLY A 21 12.17 3.29 -8.39
C GLY A 21 11.51 4.11 -7.29
N GLN A 22 11.04 5.33 -7.61
CA GLN A 22 10.26 6.11 -6.64
C GLN A 22 8.81 5.63 -6.67
N GLU A 23 8.38 5.02 -5.58
CA GLU A 23 7.01 4.63 -5.33
C GLU A 23 6.25 5.79 -4.70
N THR A 24 5.02 6.03 -5.14
CA THR A 24 4.18 7.11 -4.62
C THR A 24 2.73 6.65 -4.56
N VAL A 25 2.07 6.90 -3.44
CA VAL A 25 0.68 6.53 -3.18
C VAL A 25 -0.14 7.79 -3.01
N TYR A 26 -1.25 7.85 -3.73
CA TYR A 26 -2.21 8.93 -3.70
C TYR A 26 -3.56 8.44 -3.15
N TYR A 27 -4.24 9.27 -2.38
CA TYR A 27 -5.60 9.10 -1.91
C TYR A 27 -6.44 10.29 -2.39
N ASP A 28 -7.48 10.05 -3.17
CA ASP A 28 -8.31 11.10 -3.81
C ASP A 28 -7.47 12.19 -4.50
N GLY A 29 -6.40 11.77 -5.18
CA GLY A 29 -5.45 12.65 -5.87
C GLY A 29 -4.43 13.36 -4.97
N GLN A 30 -4.55 13.27 -3.64
CA GLN A 30 -3.56 13.81 -2.70
C GLN A 30 -2.44 12.80 -2.46
N MET A 31 -1.18 13.24 -2.54
CA MET A 31 -0.03 12.39 -2.24
C MET A 31 0.03 12.08 -0.73
N MET A 32 -0.06 10.80 -0.37
CA MET A 32 -0.07 10.35 1.03
C MET A 32 1.27 9.75 1.47
N ALA A 33 1.93 9.02 0.57
CA ALA A 33 3.21 8.39 0.87
C ALA A 33 4.12 8.37 -0.37
N SER A 34 5.43 8.45 -0.16
CA SER A 34 6.43 8.32 -1.22
C SER A 34 7.73 7.76 -0.65
N ALA A 35 8.34 6.82 -1.39
CA ALA A 35 9.64 6.28 -1.02
C ALA A 35 10.39 5.75 -2.25
N TYR A 36 11.72 5.81 -2.22
CA TYR A 36 12.56 5.08 -3.16
C TYR A 36 12.69 3.63 -2.70
N SER A 37 12.52 2.70 -3.64
CA SER A 37 12.59 1.27 -3.39
C SER A 37 13.08 0.54 -4.64
N VAL A 38 13.85 -0.54 -4.43
CA VAL A 38 14.29 -1.45 -5.52
C VAL A 38 13.42 -2.71 -5.56
N MET A 39 13.00 -3.23 -4.40
CA MET A 39 12.27 -4.50 -4.26
C MET A 39 10.80 -4.34 -3.88
N GLY A 40 10.33 -3.11 -3.67
CA GLY A 40 9.05 -2.85 -3.04
C GLY A 40 9.20 -2.26 -1.63
N LYS A 41 8.20 -1.50 -1.18
CA LYS A 41 8.10 -1.03 0.21
C LYS A 41 6.64 -1.03 0.69
N LEU A 42 6.47 -1.11 2.01
CA LEU A 42 5.21 -0.80 2.67
C LEU A 42 5.06 0.71 2.85
N HIS A 43 3.94 1.24 2.36
CA HIS A 43 3.48 2.61 2.57
C HIS A 43 2.27 2.55 3.50
N GLU A 44 2.35 3.22 4.64
CA GLU A 44 1.24 3.31 5.60
C GLU A 44 0.84 4.78 5.75
N PHE A 45 -0.46 5.04 5.74
CA PHE A 45 -1.02 6.39 5.94
C PHE A 45 -2.42 6.29 6.53
N SER A 46 -2.83 7.31 7.29
CA SER A 46 -4.20 7.44 7.81
C SER A 46 -4.95 8.57 7.11
N VAL A 47 -6.26 8.38 6.92
CA VAL A 47 -7.21 9.39 6.42
C VAL A 47 -8.45 9.42 7.31
N ARG A 48 -9.22 10.51 7.25
CA ARG A 48 -10.50 10.61 7.95
C ARG A 48 -11.64 10.38 6.96
N GLU A 49 -12.40 9.30 7.16
CA GLU A 49 -13.58 8.96 6.34
C GLU A 49 -14.84 9.04 7.20
N ALA A 50 -15.80 9.90 6.80
CA ALA A 50 -17.10 10.17 7.45
C ALA A 50 -17.04 10.65 8.92
N ASP A 51 -16.31 9.99 9.80
CA ASP A 51 -15.86 10.46 11.13
C ASP A 51 -14.87 9.48 11.80
N GLU A 52 -14.41 8.46 11.08
CA GLU A 52 -13.46 7.47 11.57
C GLU A 52 -12.07 7.73 10.99
N GLU A 53 -11.04 7.50 11.80
CA GLU A 53 -9.67 7.39 11.29
C GLU A 53 -9.50 6.01 10.65
N VAL A 54 -9.05 6.01 9.40
CA VAL A 54 -8.85 4.82 8.60
C VAL A 54 -7.40 4.74 8.20
N THR A 55 -6.73 3.65 8.59
CA THR A 55 -5.35 3.37 8.21
C THR A 55 -5.32 2.50 6.97
N TYR A 56 -4.65 2.99 5.94
CA TYR A 56 -4.33 2.25 4.74
C TYR A 56 -2.90 1.75 4.76
N GLN A 57 -2.72 0.54 4.26
CA GLN A 57 -1.43 -0.09 4.08
C GLN A 57 -1.32 -0.53 2.62
N VAL A 58 -0.34 0.01 1.91
CA VAL A 58 -0.07 -0.32 0.51
C VAL A 58 1.32 -0.91 0.42
N GLN A 59 1.40 -2.22 0.22
CA GLN A 59 2.67 -2.91 0.03
C GLN A 59 2.92 -3.08 -1.46
N LEU A 60 4.05 -2.56 -1.94
CA LEU A 60 4.56 -2.85 -3.27
C LEU A 60 5.63 -3.92 -3.17
N GLY A 61 5.75 -4.73 -4.22
CA GLY A 61 6.74 -5.80 -4.32
C GLY A 61 7.11 -6.05 -5.78
N LEU A 62 8.41 -6.26 -6.04
CA LEU A 62 8.88 -6.71 -7.34
C LEU A 62 8.75 -8.23 -7.42
N HIS A 63 8.12 -8.72 -8.48
CA HIS A 63 7.99 -10.13 -8.78
C HIS A 63 8.48 -10.40 -10.21
N HIS A 64 8.75 -11.66 -10.56
CA HIS A 64 9.29 -12.03 -11.87
C HIS A 64 8.37 -11.67 -13.07
N LEU A 65 7.11 -11.31 -12.81
CA LEU A 65 6.13 -10.85 -13.81
C LEU A 65 5.85 -9.34 -13.73
N GLY A 66 6.65 -8.58 -12.97
CA GLY A 66 6.50 -7.14 -12.80
C GLY A 66 6.17 -6.72 -11.36
N VAL A 67 5.71 -5.47 -11.20
CA VAL A 67 5.34 -4.91 -9.89
C VAL A 67 3.96 -5.42 -9.49
N ARG A 68 3.85 -5.90 -8.27
CA ARG A 68 2.59 -6.33 -7.65
C ARG A 68 2.37 -5.55 -6.36
N ALA A 69 1.12 -5.55 -5.89
CA ALA A 69 0.76 -4.83 -4.69
C ALA A 69 -0.24 -5.59 -3.82
N ASN A 70 -0.25 -5.27 -2.54
CA ASN A 70 -1.32 -5.58 -1.61
C ASN A 70 -1.82 -4.27 -0.99
N VAL A 71 -3.12 -4.18 -0.76
CA VAL A 71 -3.77 -3.03 -0.12
C VAL A 71 -4.65 -3.53 1.00
N TRP A 72 -4.48 -2.94 2.20
CA TRP A 72 -5.35 -3.17 3.35
C TRP A 72 -5.92 -1.85 3.85
N ARG A 73 -7.11 -1.93 4.44
CA ARG A 73 -7.82 -0.86 5.14
C ARG A 73 -8.17 -1.35 6.53
N ASN A 74 -7.67 -0.67 7.57
CA ASN A 74 -7.83 -1.09 8.97
C ASN A 74 -7.47 -2.58 9.18
N GLY A 75 -6.38 -3.03 8.56
CA GLY A 75 -5.93 -4.43 8.60
C GLY A 75 -6.74 -5.42 7.76
N SER A 76 -7.89 -5.01 7.21
CA SER A 76 -8.71 -5.85 6.32
C SER A 76 -8.22 -5.75 4.88
N PRO A 77 -8.03 -6.87 4.16
CA PRO A 77 -7.51 -6.85 2.80
C PRO A 77 -8.56 -6.26 1.82
N LEU A 78 -8.14 -5.29 1.02
CA LEU A 78 -8.91 -4.75 -0.11
C LEU A 78 -8.43 -5.31 -1.45
N PHE A 79 -7.12 -5.54 -1.58
CA PHE A 79 -6.51 -6.11 -2.77
C PHE A 79 -5.29 -6.95 -2.39
N ILE A 80 -5.19 -8.16 -2.92
CA ILE A 80 -4.05 -9.06 -2.69
C ILE A 80 -3.51 -9.52 -4.05
N GLY A 81 -2.39 -8.94 -4.46
CA GLY A 81 -1.68 -9.27 -5.69
C GLY A 81 -0.33 -9.97 -5.47
N LEU A 82 0.25 -9.86 -4.27
CA LEU A 82 1.46 -10.55 -3.83
C LEU A 82 1.12 -11.79 -3.00
N PRO A 83 1.86 -12.91 -3.15
CA PRO A 83 1.74 -14.03 -2.23
C PRO A 83 1.99 -13.54 -0.79
N THR A 84 1.00 -13.69 0.08
CA THR A 84 1.05 -13.22 1.47
C THR A 84 2.12 -13.90 2.32
N GLY A 85 2.75 -14.97 1.81
CA GLY A 85 3.86 -15.70 2.45
C GLY A 85 5.27 -15.17 2.15
N GLU A 86 5.48 -14.37 1.11
CA GLU A 86 6.84 -13.88 0.76
C GLU A 86 7.30 -12.68 1.62
N ASN A 87 6.40 -12.09 2.42
CA ASN A 87 6.69 -10.93 3.27
C ASN A 87 5.99 -11.02 4.64
N ALA A 88 5.93 -12.24 5.23
CA ALA A 88 5.36 -12.48 6.57
C ALA A 88 5.97 -11.59 7.68
N SER A 89 7.21 -11.12 7.49
CA SER A 89 7.91 -10.19 8.39
C SER A 89 7.23 -8.82 8.56
N PHE A 90 6.30 -8.45 7.68
CA PHE A 90 5.51 -7.22 7.84
C PHE A 90 4.24 -7.42 8.68
N ARG A 91 3.72 -8.65 8.71
CA ARG A 91 2.54 -9.00 9.51
C ARG A 91 2.93 -9.22 10.98
N GLU A 92 4.09 -9.85 11.22
CA GLU A 92 4.63 -10.08 12.57
C GLU A 92 5.07 -8.78 13.27
N ARG A 93 5.51 -7.75 12.53
CA ARG A 93 5.89 -6.45 13.13
C ARG A 93 4.73 -5.66 13.76
N LYS A 94 3.46 -6.06 13.59
CA LYS A 94 2.33 -5.45 14.30
C LYS A 94 1.98 -6.16 15.61
N GLU A 95 2.45 -7.39 15.83
CA GLU A 95 2.22 -8.11 17.09
C GLU A 95 3.21 -7.67 18.19
N GLU A 96 4.31 -7.01 17.85
CA GLU A 96 5.30 -6.48 18.82
C GLU A 96 4.97 -5.10 19.41
N TRP A 97 3.95 -4.38 18.90
CA TRP A 97 3.54 -3.07 19.46
C TRP A 97 2.35 -3.16 20.43
N TYR A 98 1.88 -4.37 20.73
CA TYR A 98 0.80 -4.67 21.68
C TYR A 98 1.26 -5.61 22.80
N VAL A 99 2.50 -5.46 23.28
CA VAL A 99 3.00 -6.10 24.51
C VAL A 99 3.46 -5.04 25.50
#